data_AF-A0A0B6TN02-F1
#
_entry.id   AF-A0A0B6TN02-F1
#
_cell.length_a   1.000
_cell.length_b   1.000
_cell.length_c   1.000
_cell.angle_alpha   90.00
_cell.angle_beta   90.00
_cell.angle_gamma   90.00
#
_symmetry.space_group_name_H-M   'P 1'
#
loop_
_entity.id
_entity.type
_entity.pdbx_description
1 polymer ?
#
loop_
_entity_poly.entity_id
_entity_poly.type
_entity_poly.pdbx_seq_one_letter_code
_entity_poly.pdbx_strand_id
1 'polypeptide(L)'
;MSEQPDPVKAAFDAMQQAAKRRGATPLPPRKPAAKKTLPPRIGRPTGRDGRRRRRPLEVDSLGSVLGTEISRRGWEKEIAGGWVTGHWDELVGEKIAQHTAVEMIKDKKLFITCDSTAWATNLRMMQRQILQVIAEKVGPNIIVELKIFGPKTPSWRKGPLHVKGRGPRDTFG
;
A
#
# COMPACT_ATOMS: atom_id res chain seq x y z
N MET A 1 90.48 -14.33 42.41
CA MET A 1 89.74 -14.89 41.26
C MET A 1 89.17 -13.71 40.49
N SER A 2 89.75 -13.36 39.34
CA SER A 2 89.28 -12.26 38.49
C SER A 2 88.27 -12.79 37.47
N GLU A 3 87.02 -12.37 37.63
CA GLU A 3 85.88 -12.67 36.76
C GLU A 3 86.12 -12.10 35.36
N GLN A 4 86.20 -12.97 34.34
CA GLN A 4 86.25 -12.52 32.94
C GLN A 4 84.84 -12.08 32.52
N PRO A 5 84.64 -10.85 32.00
CA PRO A 5 83.33 -10.41 31.54
C PRO A 5 82.89 -11.21 30.31
N ASP A 6 81.66 -11.72 30.36
CA ASP A 6 81.02 -12.49 29.29
C ASP A 6 81.01 -11.71 27.96
N PRO A 7 81.68 -12.22 26.91
CA PRO A 7 81.85 -11.50 25.65
C PRO A 7 80.53 -11.20 24.94
N VAL A 8 79.48 -12.00 25.19
CA VAL A 8 78.16 -11.80 24.58
C VAL A 8 77.47 -10.57 25.18
N LYS A 9 77.59 -10.38 26.50
CA LYS A 9 77.06 -9.19 27.18
C LYS A 9 77.78 -7.92 26.73
N ALA A 10 79.11 -7.97 26.63
CA ALA A 10 79.91 -6.84 26.17
C ALA A 10 79.54 -6.40 24.74
N ALA A 11 79.33 -7.37 23.83
CA ALA A 11 78.90 -7.08 22.46
C ALA A 11 77.51 -6.45 22.39
N PHE A 12 76.58 -6.93 23.23
CA PHE A 12 75.21 -6.41 23.29
C PHE A 12 75.16 -4.98 23.85
N ASP A 13 75.96 -4.69 24.88
CA ASP A 13 76.06 -3.35 25.46
C ASP A 13 76.71 -2.36 24.48
N ALA A 14 77.74 -2.79 23.75
CA ALA A 14 78.35 -1.98 22.70
C ALA A 14 77.34 -1.64 21.59
N MET A 15 76.50 -2.61 21.19
CA MET A 15 75.43 -2.41 20.21
C MET A 15 74.37 -1.43 20.71
N GLN A 16 73.94 -1.53 21.99
CA GLN A 16 73.00 -0.57 22.58
C GLN A 16 73.58 0.84 22.69
N GLN A 17 74.84 0.99 23.07
CA GLN A 17 75.50 2.29 23.15
C GLN A 17 75.64 2.95 21.78
N ALA A 18 75.98 2.17 20.73
CA ALA A 18 76.02 2.65 19.35
C ALA A 18 74.64 3.11 18.86
N ALA A 19 73.57 2.39 19.22
CA ALA A 19 72.19 2.77 18.88
C ALA A 19 71.75 4.08 19.58
N LYS A 20 72.08 4.24 20.87
CA LYS A 20 71.81 5.49 21.63
C LYS A 20 72.56 6.68 21.04
N ARG A 21 73.84 6.53 20.68
CA ARG A 21 74.64 7.60 20.06
C ARG A 21 74.09 8.06 18.71
N ARG A 22 73.44 7.16 17.96
CA ARG A 22 72.77 7.48 16.69
C ARG A 22 71.39 8.13 16.86
N GLY A 23 70.91 8.32 18.10
CA GLY A 23 69.61 8.95 18.37
C GLY A 23 68.40 8.16 17.85
N ALA A 24 68.58 6.89 17.49
CA ALA A 24 67.53 6.07 16.92
C ALA A 24 66.60 5.56 18.03
N THR A 25 65.39 6.08 18.11
CA THR A 25 64.32 5.51 18.94
C THR A 25 63.94 4.14 18.35
N PRO A 26 63.75 3.07 19.14
CA PRO A 26 63.29 1.79 18.61
C PRO A 26 61.92 1.98 17.94
N LEU A 27 61.85 1.81 16.62
CA LEU A 27 60.57 1.81 15.93
C LEU A 27 59.76 0.60 16.43
N PRO A 28 58.46 0.77 16.75
CA PRO A 28 57.63 -0.36 17.15
C PRO A 28 57.59 -1.42 16.04
N PRO A 29 57.40 -2.71 16.39
CA PRO A 29 57.38 -3.78 15.41
C PRO A 29 56.31 -3.50 14.35
N ARG A 30 56.73 -3.42 13.10
CA ARG A 30 55.87 -3.13 11.96
C ARG A 30 54.90 -4.30 11.78
N LYS A 31 53.62 -4.12 12.15
CA LYS A 31 52.58 -5.14 11.94
C LYS A 31 52.57 -5.54 10.45
N PRO A 32 52.53 -6.84 10.11
CA PRO A 32 52.47 -7.26 8.72
C PRO A 32 51.22 -6.67 8.07
N ALA A 33 51.38 -6.06 6.91
CA ALA A 33 50.27 -5.48 6.16
C ALA A 33 49.24 -6.59 5.85
N ALA A 34 48.01 -6.40 6.32
CA ALA A 34 46.93 -7.34 6.03
C ALA A 34 46.79 -7.50 4.52
N LYS A 35 47.00 -8.72 4.01
CA LYS A 35 46.72 -9.06 2.61
C LYS A 35 45.25 -8.76 2.35
N LYS A 36 44.95 -7.79 1.48
CA LYS A 36 43.58 -7.51 1.01
C LYS A 36 43.06 -8.77 0.33
N THR A 37 42.29 -9.59 1.03
CA THR A 37 41.56 -10.70 0.45
C THR A 37 40.47 -10.10 -0.45
N LEU A 38 40.54 -10.39 -1.75
CA LEU A 38 39.45 -10.08 -2.67
C LEU A 38 38.17 -10.77 -2.14
N PRO A 39 37.01 -10.10 -2.19
CA PRO A 39 35.77 -10.73 -1.76
C PRO A 39 35.54 -12.01 -2.58
N PRO A 40 35.02 -13.09 -1.96
CA PRO A 40 34.74 -14.32 -2.67
C PRO A 40 33.79 -14.02 -3.83
N ARG A 41 34.16 -14.45 -5.04
CA ARG A 41 33.29 -14.33 -6.21
C ARG A 41 32.08 -15.24 -5.97
N ILE A 42 30.96 -14.64 -5.55
CA ILE A 42 29.68 -15.35 -5.42
C ILE A 42 29.37 -15.97 -6.77
N GLY A 43 29.33 -17.30 -6.83
CA GLY A 43 28.98 -18.04 -8.04
C GLY A 43 27.59 -17.64 -8.54
N ARG A 44 27.39 -17.60 -9.86
CA ARG A 44 26.08 -17.30 -10.45
C ARG A 44 25.13 -18.48 -10.16
N PRO A 45 23.90 -18.26 -9.69
CA PRO A 45 22.97 -19.34 -9.35
C PRO A 45 22.70 -20.24 -10.56
N THR A 46 23.05 -21.52 -10.42
CA THR A 46 22.79 -22.58 -11.39
C THR A 46 21.54 -23.39 -11.00
N GLY A 47 20.98 -24.13 -11.95
CA GLY A 47 19.94 -25.12 -11.65
C GLY A 47 20.52 -26.35 -10.93
N ARG A 48 19.64 -27.27 -10.53
CA ARG A 48 20.04 -28.56 -9.91
C ARG A 48 20.87 -29.44 -10.86
N ASP A 49 20.78 -29.16 -12.14
CA ASP A 49 21.49 -29.73 -13.29
C ASP A 49 22.81 -29.01 -13.63
N GLY A 50 23.22 -28.00 -12.86
CA GLY A 50 24.46 -27.25 -13.08
C GLY A 50 24.42 -26.29 -14.27
N ARG A 51 23.32 -26.25 -15.03
CA ARG A 51 23.14 -25.32 -16.15
C ARG A 51 22.79 -23.92 -15.66
N ARG A 52 23.10 -22.92 -16.49
CA ARG A 52 22.67 -21.54 -16.26
C ARG A 52 21.14 -21.52 -16.22
N ARG A 53 20.56 -20.99 -15.13
CA ARG A 53 19.10 -20.79 -15.06
C ARG A 53 18.65 -19.93 -16.24
N ARG A 54 17.63 -20.38 -16.96
CA ARG A 54 16.95 -19.53 -17.95
C ARG A 54 16.39 -18.31 -17.22
N ARG A 55 16.59 -17.13 -17.81
CA ARG A 55 15.96 -15.92 -17.30
C ARG A 55 14.44 -16.11 -17.41
N PRO A 56 13.66 -15.94 -16.34
CA PRO A 56 12.21 -15.90 -16.46
C PRO A 56 11.83 -14.86 -17.51
N LEU A 57 10.88 -15.18 -18.37
CA LEU A 57 10.28 -14.19 -19.23
C LEU A 57 9.36 -13.35 -18.34
N GLU A 58 9.82 -12.18 -17.93
CA GLU A 58 9.01 -11.21 -17.19
C GLU A 58 8.07 -10.53 -18.19
N VAL A 59 6.96 -11.20 -18.50
CA VAL A 59 5.83 -10.57 -19.19
C VAL A 59 4.85 -10.07 -18.14
N ASP A 60 4.38 -8.84 -18.31
CA ASP A 60 3.31 -8.32 -17.48
C ASP A 60 2.06 -9.17 -17.66
N SER A 61 1.33 -9.41 -16.55
CA SER A 61 0.05 -10.08 -16.64
C SER A 61 -0.94 -9.20 -17.41
N LEU A 62 -1.86 -9.82 -18.14
CA LEU A 62 -2.93 -9.09 -18.84
C LEU A 62 -3.68 -8.15 -17.90
N GLY A 63 -3.93 -8.57 -16.65
CA GLY A 63 -4.57 -7.73 -15.64
C GLY A 63 -3.74 -6.50 -15.26
N SER A 64 -2.41 -6.61 -15.17
CA SER A 64 -1.52 -5.47 -14.89
C SER A 64 -1.55 -4.44 -16.02
N VAL A 65 -1.47 -4.91 -17.27
CA VAL A 65 -1.50 -4.06 -18.46
C VAL A 65 -2.86 -3.38 -18.60
N LEU A 66 -3.95 -4.14 -18.47
CA LEU A 66 -5.32 -3.62 -18.54
C LEU A 66 -5.59 -2.62 -17.41
N GLY A 67 -5.22 -2.94 -16.18
CA GLY A 67 -5.36 -2.02 -15.04
C GLY A 67 -4.64 -0.70 -15.28
N THR A 68 -3.40 -0.77 -15.79
CA THR A 68 -2.62 0.43 -16.14
C THR A 68 -3.34 1.28 -17.20
N GLU A 69 -3.92 0.65 -18.22
CA GLU A 69 -4.62 1.35 -19.29
C GLU A 69 -5.96 1.96 -18.83
N ILE A 70 -6.70 1.25 -17.98
CA ILE A 70 -7.93 1.72 -17.34
C ILE A 70 -7.65 2.98 -16.51
N SER A 71 -6.60 2.95 -15.69
CA SER A 71 -6.18 4.11 -14.88
C SER A 71 -5.71 5.27 -15.75
N ARG A 72 -4.92 5.01 -16.80
CA ARG A 72 -4.46 6.04 -17.74
C ARG A 72 -5.60 6.76 -18.45
N ARG A 73 -6.68 6.05 -18.77
CA ARG A 73 -7.85 6.60 -19.48
C ARG A 73 -8.93 7.15 -18.54
N GLY A 74 -8.81 6.92 -17.23
CA GLY A 74 -9.79 7.35 -16.24
C GLY A 74 -11.12 6.57 -16.28
N TRP A 75 -11.13 5.38 -16.91
CA TRP A 75 -12.32 4.54 -17.04
C TRP A 75 -12.74 3.85 -15.74
N GLU A 76 -11.95 3.98 -14.70
CA GLU A 76 -12.22 3.43 -13.37
C GLU A 76 -13.63 3.77 -12.88
N LYS A 77 -14.10 5.01 -13.13
CA LYS A 77 -15.42 5.46 -12.69
C LYS A 77 -16.57 4.78 -13.44
N GLU A 78 -16.43 4.63 -14.75
CA GLU A 78 -17.47 4.03 -15.60
C GLU A 78 -17.56 2.52 -15.35
N ILE A 79 -16.41 1.86 -15.23
CA ILE A 79 -16.33 0.44 -14.92
C ILE A 79 -16.86 0.17 -13.50
N ALA A 80 -16.49 1.00 -12.53
CA ALA A 80 -17.04 0.94 -11.18
C ALA A 80 -18.55 1.08 -11.17
N GLY A 81 -19.08 2.01 -11.95
CA GLY A 81 -20.53 2.19 -12.10
C GLY A 81 -21.21 0.97 -12.65
N GLY A 82 -20.72 0.45 -13.77
CA GLY A 82 -21.25 -0.77 -14.38
C GLY A 82 -21.21 -1.96 -13.42
N TRP A 83 -20.12 -2.13 -12.69
CA TRP A 83 -19.98 -3.21 -11.71
C TRP A 83 -20.98 -3.08 -10.57
N VAL A 84 -21.09 -1.90 -9.94
CA VAL A 84 -22.03 -1.65 -8.84
C VAL A 84 -23.47 -1.82 -9.29
N THR A 85 -23.84 -1.32 -10.47
CA THR A 85 -25.19 -1.50 -11.00
C THR A 85 -25.51 -2.96 -11.31
N GLY A 86 -24.52 -3.73 -11.76
CA GLY A 86 -24.70 -5.15 -12.11
C GLY A 86 -24.72 -6.11 -10.93
N HIS A 87 -24.16 -5.72 -9.78
CA HIS A 87 -24.07 -6.55 -8.56
C HIS A 87 -24.78 -5.90 -7.37
N TRP A 88 -25.74 -5.01 -7.63
CA TRP A 88 -26.43 -4.26 -6.58
C TRP A 88 -27.19 -5.20 -5.63
N ASP A 89 -27.87 -6.19 -6.20
CA ASP A 89 -28.55 -7.28 -5.50
C ASP A 89 -27.62 -8.10 -4.60
N GLU A 90 -26.41 -8.41 -5.04
CA GLU A 90 -25.40 -9.10 -4.23
C GLU A 90 -24.90 -8.21 -3.07
N LEU A 91 -24.77 -6.90 -3.30
CA LEU A 91 -24.27 -5.95 -2.31
C LEU A 91 -25.24 -5.67 -1.16
N VAL A 92 -26.52 -5.43 -1.48
CA VAL A 92 -27.53 -5.05 -0.48
C VAL A 92 -28.50 -6.18 -0.12
N GLY A 93 -28.54 -7.23 -0.93
CA GLY A 93 -29.52 -8.32 -0.82
C GLY A 93 -30.78 -8.05 -1.63
N GLU A 94 -31.41 -9.14 -2.06
CA GLU A 94 -32.53 -9.15 -3.01
C GLU A 94 -33.70 -8.25 -2.59
N LYS A 95 -34.13 -8.32 -1.32
CA LYS A 95 -35.25 -7.53 -0.80
C LYS A 95 -34.99 -6.02 -0.86
N ILE A 96 -33.77 -5.59 -0.54
CA ILE A 96 -33.42 -4.16 -0.57
C ILE A 96 -33.26 -3.69 -2.02
N ALA A 97 -32.64 -4.52 -2.87
CA ALA A 97 -32.47 -4.23 -4.29
C ALA A 97 -33.80 -4.07 -5.05
N GLN A 98 -34.85 -4.82 -4.67
CA GLN A 98 -36.19 -4.67 -5.29
C GLN A 98 -36.82 -3.29 -5.05
N HIS A 99 -36.49 -2.66 -3.92
CA HIS A 99 -37.07 -1.40 -3.47
C HIS A 99 -36.13 -0.19 -3.67
N THR A 100 -34.95 -0.42 -4.25
CA THR A 100 -33.90 0.60 -4.40
C THR A 100 -33.31 0.56 -5.80
N ALA A 101 -33.07 1.73 -6.39
CA ALA A 101 -32.46 1.85 -7.70
C ALA A 101 -31.23 2.76 -7.64
N VAL A 102 -30.16 2.33 -8.32
CA VAL A 102 -28.97 3.16 -8.53
C VAL A 102 -29.23 4.07 -9.72
N GLU A 103 -29.31 5.37 -9.49
CA GLU A 103 -29.58 6.36 -10.55
C GLU A 103 -28.31 6.71 -11.31
N MET A 104 -27.26 7.08 -10.56
CA MET A 104 -26.03 7.58 -11.16
C MET A 104 -24.88 7.61 -10.16
N ILE A 105 -23.66 7.74 -10.70
CA ILE A 105 -22.45 8.01 -9.92
C ILE A 105 -21.88 9.35 -10.36
N LYS A 106 -21.65 10.23 -9.40
CA LYS A 106 -21.05 11.54 -9.65
C LYS A 106 -20.21 11.99 -8.46
N ASP A 107 -19.04 12.58 -8.74
CA ASP A 107 -18.13 13.12 -7.72
C ASP A 107 -17.77 12.12 -6.60
N LYS A 108 -17.56 10.85 -6.99
CA LYS A 108 -17.33 9.71 -6.06
C LYS A 108 -18.51 9.40 -5.14
N LYS A 109 -19.71 9.83 -5.51
CA LYS A 109 -20.95 9.59 -4.77
C LYS A 109 -21.89 8.72 -5.58
N LEU A 110 -22.44 7.71 -4.93
CA LEU A 110 -23.46 6.83 -5.50
C LEU A 110 -24.84 7.39 -5.14
N PHE A 111 -25.63 7.76 -6.14
CA PHE A 111 -26.99 8.28 -5.96
C PHE A 111 -27.99 7.15 -6.09
N ILE A 112 -28.80 6.96 -5.04
CA ILE A 112 -29.76 5.87 -4.91
C ILE A 112 -31.13 6.45 -4.63
N THR A 113 -32.14 5.97 -5.32
CA THR A 113 -33.56 6.26 -5.06
C THR A 113 -34.22 5.06 -4.39
N CYS A 114 -35.07 5.35 -3.41
CA CYS A 114 -35.87 4.37 -2.68
C CYS A 114 -37.35 4.67 -2.86
N ASP A 115 -38.17 3.63 -2.88
CA ASP A 115 -39.63 3.74 -2.95
C ASP A 115 -40.29 4.07 -1.60
N SER A 116 -39.68 3.63 -0.48
CA SER A 116 -40.14 3.87 0.88
C SER A 116 -39.09 4.55 1.77
N THR A 117 -39.57 5.33 2.72
CA THR A 117 -38.77 5.96 3.78
C THR A 117 -38.16 4.92 4.72
N ALA A 118 -38.85 3.81 4.98
CA ALA A 118 -38.34 2.70 5.80
C ALA A 118 -37.14 2.03 5.13
N TRP A 119 -37.25 1.69 3.84
CA TRP A 119 -36.15 1.11 3.06
C TRP A 119 -34.95 2.04 2.95
N ALA A 120 -35.18 3.34 2.73
CA ALA A 120 -34.11 4.33 2.74
C ALA A 120 -33.36 4.37 4.08
N THR A 121 -34.06 4.18 5.19
CA THR A 121 -33.45 4.14 6.53
C THR A 121 -32.63 2.88 6.74
N ASN A 122 -33.13 1.72 6.31
CA ASN A 122 -32.36 0.46 6.31
C ASN A 122 -31.05 0.60 5.54
N LEU A 123 -31.09 1.20 4.36
CA LEU A 123 -29.91 1.42 3.52
C LEU A 123 -28.90 2.37 4.17
N ARG A 124 -29.37 3.43 4.85
CA ARG A 124 -28.51 4.34 5.62
C ARG A 124 -27.80 3.63 6.75
N MET A 125 -28.46 2.70 7.44
CA MET A 125 -27.82 1.91 8.51
C MET A 125 -26.71 0.99 7.95
N MET A 126 -26.90 0.44 6.75
CA MET A 126 -25.94 -0.46 6.09
C MET A 126 -24.88 0.27 5.25
N GLN A 127 -24.97 1.60 5.11
CA GLN A 127 -24.14 2.41 4.22
C GLN A 127 -22.63 2.14 4.38
N ARG A 128 -22.16 2.02 5.63
CA ARG A 128 -20.73 1.79 5.90
C ARG A 128 -20.26 0.45 5.36
N GLN A 129 -21.05 -0.61 5.56
CA GLN A 129 -20.72 -1.95 5.08
C GLN A 129 -20.71 -1.99 3.55
N ILE A 130 -21.70 -1.37 2.90
CA ILE A 130 -21.78 -1.29 1.44
C ILE A 130 -20.53 -0.60 0.87
N LEU A 131 -20.12 0.54 1.45
CA LEU A 131 -18.91 1.25 1.03
C LEU A 131 -17.65 0.41 1.20
N GLN A 132 -17.55 -0.40 2.26
CA GLN A 132 -16.42 -1.29 2.47
C GLN A 132 -16.33 -2.36 1.39
N VAL A 133 -17.43 -3.06 1.11
CA VAL A 133 -17.45 -4.11 0.07
C VAL A 133 -17.15 -3.53 -1.31
N ILE A 134 -17.70 -2.36 -1.63
CA ILE A 134 -17.39 -1.66 -2.88
C ILE A 134 -15.90 -1.31 -2.97
N ALA A 135 -15.32 -0.77 -1.90
CA ALA A 135 -13.90 -0.41 -1.88
C ALA A 135 -12.98 -1.63 -2.04
N GLU A 136 -13.37 -2.79 -1.49
CA GLU A 136 -12.64 -4.05 -1.64
C GLU A 136 -12.68 -4.59 -3.08
N LYS A 137 -13.82 -4.49 -3.76
CA LYS A 137 -14.02 -5.09 -5.08
C LYS A 137 -13.59 -4.20 -6.23
N VAL A 138 -13.90 -2.91 -6.15
CA VAL A 138 -13.68 -1.94 -7.23
C VAL A 138 -12.39 -1.16 -7.02
N GLY A 139 -12.02 -0.94 -5.76
CA GLY A 139 -10.82 -0.22 -5.36
C GLY A 139 -11.12 0.99 -4.48
N PRO A 140 -10.12 1.45 -3.70
CA PRO A 140 -10.29 2.56 -2.79
C PRO A 140 -10.50 3.88 -3.54
N ASN A 141 -11.22 4.82 -2.93
CA ASN A 141 -11.41 6.20 -3.40
C ASN A 141 -12.19 6.39 -4.72
N ILE A 142 -12.85 5.35 -5.26
CA ILE A 142 -13.72 5.49 -6.43
C ILE A 142 -15.14 5.92 -6.01
N ILE A 143 -15.71 5.24 -5.02
CA ILE A 143 -16.98 5.60 -4.37
C ILE A 143 -16.70 5.82 -2.89
N VAL A 144 -17.01 7.02 -2.41
CA VAL A 144 -16.69 7.48 -1.05
C VAL A 144 -17.95 7.75 -0.24
N GLU A 145 -19.06 8.10 -0.91
CA GLU A 145 -20.30 8.49 -0.24
C GLU A 145 -21.52 7.88 -0.94
N LEU A 146 -22.55 7.50 -0.17
CA LEU A 146 -23.87 7.18 -0.71
C LEU A 146 -24.82 8.36 -0.46
N LYS A 147 -25.54 8.76 -1.49
CA LYS A 147 -26.64 9.73 -1.43
C LYS A 147 -27.95 8.98 -1.64
N ILE A 148 -28.67 8.78 -0.54
CA ILE A 148 -29.90 7.99 -0.51
C ILE A 148 -31.09 8.92 -0.45
N PHE A 149 -31.87 8.94 -1.53
CA PHE A 149 -33.12 9.67 -1.63
C PHE A 149 -34.29 8.75 -1.31
N GLY A 150 -35.12 9.17 -0.36
CA GLY A 150 -36.42 8.52 -0.14
C GLY A 150 -37.44 8.94 -1.22
N PRO A 151 -38.67 8.42 -1.13
CA PRO A 151 -39.75 8.84 -2.00
C PRO A 151 -39.97 10.36 -1.90
N LYS A 152 -40.30 10.99 -3.03
CA LYS A 152 -40.64 12.43 -3.04
C LYS A 152 -41.85 12.66 -2.15
N THR A 153 -41.66 13.43 -1.07
CA THR A 153 -42.75 13.76 -0.15
C THR A 153 -43.81 14.59 -0.89
N PRO A 154 -45.09 14.21 -0.85
CA PRO A 154 -46.14 15.00 -1.46
C PRO A 154 -46.20 16.40 -0.81
N SER A 155 -46.26 17.44 -1.64
CA SER A 155 -46.47 18.81 -1.18
C SER A 155 -47.92 19.20 -1.34
N TRP A 156 -48.62 19.48 -0.24
CA TRP A 156 -49.99 20.04 -0.25
C TRP A 156 -50.04 21.54 -0.50
N ARG A 157 -48.87 22.18 -0.71
CA ARG A 157 -48.80 23.59 -1.12
C ARG A 157 -49.20 23.70 -2.58
N LYS A 158 -50.33 24.37 -2.83
CA LYS A 158 -50.83 24.67 -4.18
C LYS A 158 -51.11 26.16 -4.31
N GLY A 159 -50.55 26.78 -5.34
CA GLY A 159 -50.81 28.18 -5.71
C GLY A 159 -50.17 29.25 -4.79
N PRO A 160 -50.25 30.53 -5.21
CA PRO A 160 -49.64 31.65 -4.47
C PRO A 160 -50.38 32.02 -3.17
N LEU A 161 -51.67 31.68 -3.03
CA LEU A 161 -52.51 32.02 -1.86
C LEU A 161 -52.61 30.87 -0.85
N HIS A 162 -51.48 30.24 -0.50
CA HIS A 162 -51.47 29.10 0.41
C HIS A 162 -51.46 29.52 1.90
N VAL A 163 -52.46 29.08 2.66
CA VAL A 163 -52.53 29.26 4.12
C VAL A 163 -51.78 28.13 4.85
N LYS A 164 -50.95 28.46 5.85
CA LYS A 164 -50.21 27.48 6.66
C LYS A 164 -51.17 26.67 7.55
N GLY A 165 -51.60 25.50 7.06
CA GLY A 165 -52.37 24.52 7.84
C GLY A 165 -51.53 23.72 8.85
N ARG A 166 -52.12 22.71 9.50
CA ARG A 166 -51.51 21.88 10.57
C ARG A 166 -50.37 20.93 10.13
N GLY A 167 -49.89 21.04 8.89
CA GLY A 167 -48.83 20.18 8.33
C GLY A 167 -49.31 18.75 8.03
N PRO A 168 -48.47 17.94 7.34
CA PRO A 168 -48.74 16.52 7.10
C PRO A 168 -48.81 15.76 8.43
N ARG A 169 -49.79 14.87 8.59
CA ARG A 169 -49.97 14.03 9.79
C ARG A 169 -49.49 12.61 9.47
N ASP A 170 -48.30 12.23 9.95
CA ASP A 170 -47.73 10.88 10.09
C ASP A 170 -48.31 9.75 9.21
N THR A 171 -48.48 9.97 7.91
CA THR A 171 -49.19 9.03 7.00
C THR A 171 -48.26 8.29 6.04
N PHE A 172 -46.95 8.33 6.25
CA PHE A 172 -45.98 7.69 5.36
C PHE A 172 -44.99 6.84 6.18
N GLY A 173 -45.48 5.68 6.61
CA GLY A 173 -44.66 4.53 6.98
C GLY A 173 -44.24 3.75 5.74
#